data_AF-X1QH01-F1
#
_entry.id   AF-X1QH01-F1
#
_cell.length_a   1.000
_cell.length_b   1.000
_cell.length_c   1.000
_cell.angle_alpha   90.00
_cell.angle_beta   90.00
_cell.angle_gamma   90.00
#
_symmetry.space_group_name_H-M   'P 1'
#
loop_
_entity.id
_entity.type
_entity.pdbx_description
1 polymer ?
#
loop_
_entity_poly.entity_id
_entity_poly.type
_entity_poly.pdbx_seq_one_letter_code
_entity_poly.pdbx_strand_id
1 'polypeptide(L)'
;MITSDKQKVRHNIFYELTRSLCPECRKLVDAQVLIRDHAVYLRKYCPEHGWHEALVSSDADWYINSLKFNKPGSIPNDFATKVEDGCPND
;
A
#
# COMPACT_ATOMS: atom_id res chain seq x y z
N MET A 1 15.36 -41.16 7.94
CA MET A 1 15.95 -39.98 7.27
C MET A 1 14.89 -38.89 7.27
N ILE A 2 14.98 -37.93 8.19
CA ILE A 2 14.03 -36.82 8.28
C ILE A 2 14.52 -35.77 7.28
N THR A 3 13.84 -35.64 6.14
CA THR A 3 14.09 -34.57 5.18
C THR A 3 13.70 -33.26 5.85
N SER A 4 14.69 -32.50 6.34
CA SER A 4 14.49 -31.15 6.85
C SER A 4 14.04 -30.28 5.68
N ASP A 5 12.73 -30.06 5.61
CA ASP A 5 12.13 -29.10 4.68
C ASP A 5 12.64 -27.72 5.08
N LYS A 6 13.55 -27.15 4.28
CA LYS A 6 14.11 -25.82 4.54
C LYS A 6 12.98 -24.79 4.57
N GLN A 7 12.99 -23.91 5.56
CA GLN A 7 12.03 -22.82 5.67
C GLN A 7 12.01 -21.98 4.38
N LYS A 8 10.83 -21.83 3.78
CA LYS A 8 10.66 -21.00 2.58
C LYS A 8 10.80 -19.52 2.94
N VAL A 9 11.67 -18.82 2.21
CA VAL A 9 11.89 -17.36 2.36
C VAL A 9 11.10 -16.63 1.26
N ARG A 10 10.49 -15.49 1.60
CA ARG A 10 9.74 -14.68 0.62
C ARG A 10 10.70 -13.88 -0.26
N HIS A 11 10.28 -13.60 -1.49
CA HIS A 11 11.02 -12.77 -2.45
C HIS A 11 10.81 -11.25 -2.25
N ASN A 12 10.04 -10.85 -1.25
CA ASN A 12 9.73 -9.46 -0.95
C ASN A 12 9.83 -9.18 0.55
N ILE A 13 10.12 -7.93 0.86
CA ILE A 13 10.07 -7.39 2.22
C ILE A 13 8.72 -6.71 2.39
N PHE A 14 8.00 -7.07 3.45
CA PHE A 14 6.82 -6.34 3.87
C PHE A 14 7.27 -5.04 4.56
N TYR A 15 6.91 -3.89 3.98
CA TYR A 15 7.33 -2.57 4.47
C TYR A 15 6.27 -1.94 5.37
N GLU A 16 5.03 -1.83 4.90
CA GLU A 16 3.91 -1.30 5.69
C GLU A 16 2.57 -1.87 5.25
N LEU A 17 1.57 -1.70 6.12
CA LEU A 17 0.16 -1.94 5.81
C LEU A 17 -0.52 -0.59 5.56
N THR A 18 -1.33 -0.53 4.51
CA THR A 18 -2.16 0.63 4.20
C THR A 18 -3.53 0.16 3.68
N ARG A 19 -4.42 1.09 3.38
CA ARG A 19 -5.69 0.80 2.72
C ARG A 19 -5.68 1.35 1.29
N SER A 20 -6.39 0.68 0.41
CA SER A 20 -6.55 1.08 -0.99
C SER A 20 -7.96 0.75 -1.48
N LEU A 21 -8.30 1.19 -2.68
CA LEU A 21 -9.56 0.83 -3.33
C LEU A 21 -9.36 -0.36 -4.26
N CYS A 22 -10.29 -1.30 -4.28
CA CYS A 22 -10.34 -2.34 -5.32
C CYS A 22 -10.49 -1.66 -6.70
N PRO A 23 -9.69 -2.06 -7.72
CA PRO A 23 -9.78 -1.44 -9.04
C PRO A 23 -11.09 -1.75 -9.77
N GLU A 24 -11.83 -2.77 -9.32
CA GLU A 24 -13.09 -3.20 -9.94
C GLU A 24 -14.31 -2.63 -9.18
N CYS A 25 -14.52 -3.05 -7.93
CA CYS A 25 -15.70 -2.60 -7.17
C CYS A 25 -15.50 -1.32 -6.36
N ARG A 26 -14.29 -0.74 -6.32
CA ARG A 26 -13.93 0.47 -5.55
C ARG A 26 -14.22 0.39 -4.04
N LYS A 27 -14.43 -0.80 -3.49
CA LYS A 27 -14.50 -1.01 -2.04
C LYS A 27 -13.12 -0.79 -1.41
N LEU A 28 -13.11 -0.27 -0.20
CA LEU A 28 -11.91 -0.14 0.62
C LEU A 28 -11.40 -1.54 1.00
N VAL A 29 -10.11 -1.79 0.77
CA VAL A 29 -9.44 -3.06 1.01
C VAL A 29 -8.08 -2.85 1.67
N ASP A 30 -7.61 -3.83 2.41
CA ASP A 30 -6.24 -3.82 2.94
C ASP A 30 -5.22 -4.04 1.81
N ALA A 31 -4.13 -3.30 1.92
CA ALA A 31 -3.04 -3.33 0.97
C ALA A 31 -1.70 -3.36 1.70
N GLN A 32 -0.75 -4.08 1.13
CA GLN A 32 0.60 -4.22 1.61
C GLN A 32 1.53 -3.44 0.69
N VAL A 33 2.39 -2.62 1.28
CA VAL A 33 3.52 -2.04 0.57
C VAL A 33 4.68 -3.01 0.69
N LEU A 34 5.16 -3.47 -0.45
CA LEU A 34 6.18 -4.51 -0.57
C LEU A 34 7.40 -3.95 -1.30
N ILE A 35 8.58 -4.24 -0.78
CA ILE A 35 9.84 -3.94 -1.47
C ILE A 35 10.34 -5.22 -2.13
N ARG A 36 10.55 -5.17 -3.44
CA ARG A 36 11.04 -6.28 -4.28
C ARG A 36 11.85 -5.71 -5.43
N ASP A 37 13.01 -6.30 -5.71
CA ASP A 37 13.85 -5.93 -6.87
C ASP A 37 14.13 -4.41 -6.96
N HIS A 38 14.49 -3.79 -5.83
CA HIS A 38 14.73 -2.33 -5.69
C HIS A 38 13.51 -1.44 -5.96
N ALA A 39 12.32 -2.00 -6.15
CA ALA A 39 11.09 -1.27 -6.38
C ALA A 39 10.06 -1.45 -5.24
N VAL A 40 9.09 -0.54 -5.19
CA VAL A 40 7.98 -0.53 -4.24
C VAL A 40 6.70 -0.91 -4.96
N TYR A 41 6.02 -1.92 -4.46
CA TYR A 41 4.75 -2.42 -4.98
C TYR A 41 3.65 -2.27 -3.94
N LEU A 42 2.46 -1.90 -4.39
CA LEU A 42 1.24 -1.96 -3.58
C LEU A 42 0.45 -3.20 -3.98
N ARG A 43 0.36 -4.17 -3.07
CA ARG A 43 -0.38 -5.41 -3.27
C ARG A 43 -1.63 -5.41 -2.40
N LYS A 44 -2.80 -5.52 -3.01
CA LYS A 44 -4.11 -5.47 -2.34
C LYS A 44 -4.92 -6.71 -2.64
N TYR A 45 -5.80 -7.08 -1.70
CA TYR A 45 -6.70 -8.22 -1.84
C TYR A 45 -8.15 -7.78 -1.69
N CYS A 46 -8.95 -8.00 -2.74
CA CYS A 46 -10.39 -7.87 -2.68
C CYS A 46 -11.02 -9.27 -2.48
N PRO A 47 -11.92 -9.47 -1.51
CA PRO A 47 -12.61 -10.76 -1.35
C PRO A 47 -13.40 -11.20 -2.59
N GLU A 48 -13.85 -10.25 -3.42
CA GLU A 48 -14.65 -10.49 -4.62
C GLU A 48 -13.78 -10.65 -5.88
N HIS A 49 -12.73 -9.84 -6.03
CA HIS A 49 -11.94 -9.73 -7.27
C HIS A 49 -10.50 -10.27 -7.16
N GLY A 50 -10.08 -10.71 -5.96
CA GLY A 50 -8.80 -11.34 -5.72
C GLY A 50 -7.63 -10.37 -5.53
N TRP A 51 -6.43 -10.84 -5.93
CA TRP A 51 -5.19 -10.09 -5.75
C TRP A 51 -4.94 -9.11 -6.89
N HIS A 52 -4.58 -7.89 -6.53
CA HIS A 52 -4.05 -6.90 -7.48
C HIS A 52 -2.72 -6.36 -6.96
N GLU A 53 -1.79 -6.08 -7.88
CA GLU A 53 -0.49 -5.50 -7.57
C GLU A 53 -0.22 -4.35 -8.54
N ALA A 54 0.34 -3.26 -8.04
CA ALA A 54 0.74 -2.10 -8.84
C ALA A 54 2.13 -1.60 -8.40
N LEU A 55 2.92 -1.14 -9.36
CA LEU A 55 4.18 -0.44 -9.09
C LEU A 55 3.86 0.95 -8.51
N VAL A 56 4.42 1.27 -7.34
CA VAL A 56 4.29 2.59 -6.70
C VAL A 56 5.52 3.45 -6.98
N SER A 57 6.70 2.84 -6.86
CA SER A 57 7.99 3.50 -7.14
C SER A 57 8.94 2.46 -7.74
N SER A 58 9.69 2.85 -8.76
CA SER A 58 10.77 2.03 -9.33
C SER A 58 12.07 2.08 -8.51
N ASP A 59 12.14 2.97 -7.52
CA ASP A 59 13.30 3.14 -6.62
C ASP A 59 12.82 3.15 -5.16
N ALA A 60 13.19 2.09 -4.43
CA ALA A 60 12.82 1.88 -3.04
C ALA A 60 13.60 2.81 -2.09
N ASP A 61 14.86 3.09 -2.39
CA ASP A 61 15.69 3.96 -1.56
C ASP A 61 15.16 5.38 -1.61
N TRP A 62 14.80 5.87 -2.81
CA TRP A 62 14.17 7.16 -2.96
C TRP A 62 12.82 7.23 -2.23
N TYR A 63 11.95 6.22 -2.39
CA TYR A 63 10.64 6.17 -1.73
C TYR A 63 10.77 6.29 -0.21
N ILE A 64 11.64 5.48 0.40
CA ILE A 64 11.85 5.46 1.85
C ILE A 64 12.45 6.78 2.33
N ASN A 65 13.46 7.31 1.62
CA ASN A 65 14.09 8.56 2.01
C ASN A 65 13.15 9.76 1.89
N SER A 66 12.22 9.75 0.92
CA SER A 66 11.25 10.83 0.72
C SER A 66 10.40 11.11 1.97
N LEU A 67 10.08 10.06 2.75
CA LEU A 67 9.25 10.15 3.96
C LEU A 67 9.89 11.02 5.06
N LYS A 68 11.21 11.22 5.02
CA LYS A 68 11.95 12.09 5.96
C LYS A 68 11.68 13.58 5.75
N PHE A 69 11.15 13.96 4.60
CA PHE A 69 10.94 15.35 4.20
C PHE A 69 9.48 15.79 4.26
N ASN A 70 8.64 15.04 4.97
CA ASN A 70 7.23 15.39 5.15
C ASN A 70 7.07 16.71 5.91
N LYS A 71 6.24 17.60 5.37
CA LYS A 71 5.86 18.88 5.99
C LYS A 71 4.51 18.72 6.72
N PRO A 72 4.26 19.48 7.80
CA PRO A 72 2.92 19.61 8.37
C PRO A 72 1.87 20.01 7.31
N GLY A 73 0.73 19.32 7.33
CA GLY A 73 -0.37 19.59 6.40
C GLY A 73 -0.83 21.03 6.47
N SER A 74 -1.09 21.64 5.31
CA SER A 74 -1.70 22.97 5.25
C SER A 74 -3.22 22.83 5.44
N ILE A 75 -3.80 23.68 6.29
CA ILE A 75 -5.25 23.77 6.44
C ILE A 75 -5.78 24.64 5.29
N PRO A 76 -6.80 24.21 4.54
CA PRO A 76 -7.41 25.04 3.50
C PRO A 76 -8.14 26.22 4.14
N ASN A 77 -8.24 27.34 3.41
CA ASN A 77 -9.00 28.51 3.88
C ASN A 77 -10.50 28.19 4.00
N ASP A 78 -11.03 27.42 3.06
CA ASP A 78 -12.42 26.98 3.00
C ASP A 78 -12.49 25.49 2.61
N PHE A 79 -13.33 24.73 3.30
CA PHE A 79 -13.61 23.33 2.96
C PHE A 79 -14.78 23.25 1.97
N ALA A 80 -14.64 22.47 0.90
CA ALA A 80 -15.66 22.38 -0.16
C ALA A 80 -16.94 21.65 0.29
N THR A 81 -16.81 20.63 1.14
CA THR A 81 -17.91 19.80 1.64
C THR A 81 -17.76 19.56 3.14
N LYS A 82 -18.87 19.22 3.80
CA LYS A 82 -18.82 18.66 5.16
C LYS A 82 -18.38 17.20 5.08
N VAL A 83 -17.65 16.75 6.11
CA VAL A 83 -17.20 15.37 6.26
C VAL A 83 -18.27 14.60 7.04
N GLU A 84 -18.82 13.53 6.47
CA GLU A 84 -19.87 12.71 7.11
C GLU A 84 -19.34 11.29 7.38
N ASP A 85 -18.91 10.57 6.34
CA ASP A 85 -18.40 9.20 6.38
C ASP A 85 -16.86 9.11 6.20
N GLY A 86 -16.20 10.23 5.87
CA GLY A 86 -14.77 10.35 5.64
C GLY A 86 -14.30 9.89 4.27
N CYS A 87 -13.13 10.39 3.84
CA CYS A 87 -12.46 9.88 2.64
C CYS A 87 -12.13 8.38 2.80
N PRO A 88 -12.45 7.51 1.82
CA PRO A 88 -12.86 7.80 0.45
C PRO A 88 -14.37 7.72 0.17
N ASN A 89 -15.22 7.70 1.21
CA ASN A 89 -16.67 7.53 1.07
C ASN A 89 -17.45 8.86 0.97
N ASP A 90 -16.81 9.97 1.34
CA ASP A 90 -17.31 11.35 1.16
C ASP A 90 -17.07 11.93 -0.24
#